data_AF-A0A3P6GFM4-F1
#
_entry.id   AF-A0A3P6GFM4-F1
#
_cell.length_a   1.000
_cell.length_b   1.000
_cell.length_c   1.000
_cell.angle_alpha   90.00
_cell.angle_beta   90.00
_cell.angle_gamma   90.00
#
_symmetry.space_group_name_H-M   'P 1'
#
loop_
_entity.id
_entity.type
_entity.pdbx_description
1 polymer ?
#
loop_
_entity_poly.entity_id
_entity_poly.type
_entity_poly.pdbx_seq_one_letter_code
_entity_poly.pdbx_strand_id
1 'polypeptide(L)'
;MKEAFVDDDVCKVLEDADASDYAANFEYHRITSDRLLSFTDDDLIRAKQLIGVHALGAREAILRVLEKYKAKQNVSLPEPSAPVDEEVSEEVYSTKSLEVNIDEKAGLSVVDLALWETSSTFTQTRHVGFALILMDLYKRAQEMLEDVSGGNLKWMILIPTGVYLFYRVLRWCYVEIQLPPGPIGWPWLGYTRCLGDDAFKELQVLRQKYGPVVSFRLCGKIVIGLSDEESIKEAALKRRNLTGRHTMLTNHLLAKGFGITNYDGENAAFSRRIFVRALNQFLPKGVRDIQAKDTPTDDANLQVDSDLNSECSKVVDFLRQKNGEPVKISSVLRRLSWNVLWKATFGTECKLDDDTIADLIQCIAENNADNGPLQLKQMLPTSW
;
A
#
# COMPACT_ATOMS: atom_id res chain seq x y z
N MET A 1 -14.03 24.95 -12.52
CA MET A 1 -12.84 25.80 -12.30
C MET A 1 -12.20 25.27 -11.03
N LYS A 2 -11.01 24.64 -11.11
CA LYS A 2 -10.33 24.12 -9.91
C LYS A 2 -9.60 25.29 -9.26
N GLU A 3 -9.93 25.62 -8.02
CA GLU A 3 -9.09 26.49 -7.20
C GLU A 3 -7.88 25.66 -6.76
N ALA A 4 -6.74 25.92 -7.41
CA ALA A 4 -5.42 25.50 -6.98
C ALA A 4 -4.98 26.44 -5.85
N PHE A 5 -4.65 25.91 -4.68
CA PHE A 5 -4.17 26.70 -3.56
C PHE A 5 -2.72 26.29 -3.27
N VAL A 6 -1.79 26.88 -4.03
CA VAL A 6 -0.38 26.93 -3.64
C VAL A 6 -0.20 28.18 -2.80
N ASP A 7 0.50 28.04 -1.68
CA ASP A 7 0.87 29.17 -0.83
C ASP A 7 1.65 30.21 -1.66
N ASP A 8 1.15 31.45 -1.72
CA ASP A 8 1.69 32.54 -2.56
C ASP A 8 3.19 32.78 -2.32
N ASP A 9 3.67 32.53 -1.10
CA ASP A 9 5.07 32.74 -0.76
C ASP A 9 5.96 31.58 -1.25
N VAL A 10 5.40 30.38 -1.43
CA VAL A 10 6.10 29.25 -2.08
C VAL A 10 6.27 29.52 -3.57
N CYS A 11 5.26 30.07 -4.24
CA CYS A 11 5.35 30.46 -5.65
C CYS A 11 6.43 31.52 -5.88
N LYS A 12 6.50 32.56 -5.04
CA LYS A 12 7.54 33.60 -5.13
C LYS A 12 8.95 33.04 -4.96
N VAL A 13 9.15 32.12 -4.02
CA VAL A 13 10.47 31.48 -3.81
C VAL A 13 10.90 30.66 -5.02
N LEU A 14 9.96 29.97 -5.69
CA LEU A 14 10.25 29.20 -6.89
C LEU A 14 10.52 30.09 -8.10
N GLU A 15 9.81 31.21 -8.26
CA GLU A 15 10.07 32.20 -9.30
C GLU A 15 11.43 32.87 -9.12
N ASP A 16 11.75 33.31 -7.90
CA ASP A 16 13.05 33.92 -7.55
C ASP A 16 14.24 32.96 -7.74
N ALA A 17 13.99 31.65 -7.73
CA ALA A 17 14.97 30.60 -7.92
C ALA A 17 15.04 30.04 -9.36
N ASP A 18 14.27 30.62 -10.30
CA ASP A 18 14.12 30.12 -11.68
C ASP A 18 13.70 28.64 -11.73
N ALA A 19 12.78 28.28 -10.83
CA ALA A 19 12.35 26.91 -10.54
C ALA A 19 10.81 26.74 -10.61
N SER A 20 10.11 27.63 -11.30
CA SER A 20 8.64 27.63 -11.42
C SER A 20 8.08 26.35 -12.05
N ASP A 21 8.87 25.64 -12.87
CA ASP A 21 8.50 24.34 -13.46
C ASP A 21 8.17 23.27 -12.40
N TYR A 22 8.60 23.47 -11.15
CA TYR A 22 8.35 22.55 -10.05
C TYR A 22 7.12 22.92 -9.21
N ALA A 23 6.43 24.02 -9.49
CA ALA A 23 5.28 24.49 -8.71
C ALA A 23 4.19 23.41 -8.57
N ALA A 24 3.90 22.68 -9.65
CA ALA A 24 2.92 21.58 -9.64
C ALA A 24 3.32 20.43 -8.69
N ASN A 25 4.62 20.19 -8.50
CA ASN A 25 5.10 19.15 -7.58
C ASN A 25 5.01 19.62 -6.13
N PHE A 26 5.29 20.90 -5.87
CA PHE A 26 5.12 21.50 -4.54
C PHE A 26 3.64 21.55 -4.14
N GLU A 27 2.75 21.83 -5.10
CA GLU A 27 1.29 21.76 -4.91
C GLU A 27 0.82 20.34 -4.60
N TYR A 28 1.25 19.36 -5.38
CA TYR A 28 0.90 17.95 -5.19
C TYR A 28 1.28 17.45 -3.79
N HIS A 29 2.38 17.96 -3.23
CA HIS A 29 2.85 17.63 -1.88
C HIS A 29 2.37 18.57 -0.77
N ARG A 30 1.54 19.57 -1.08
CA ARG A 30 1.00 20.57 -0.14
C ARG A 30 2.09 21.17 0.74
N ILE A 31 3.17 21.63 0.11
CA ILE A 31 4.27 22.29 0.81
C ILE A 31 3.87 23.73 1.10
N THR A 32 3.79 24.07 2.37
CA THR A 32 3.49 25.40 2.88
C THR A 32 4.78 26.20 3.13
N SER A 33 4.68 27.52 3.18
CA SER A 33 5.81 28.45 3.36
C SER A 33 6.62 28.18 4.65
N ASP A 34 5.95 27.89 5.76
CA ASP A 34 6.55 27.49 7.05
C ASP A 34 7.37 26.20 6.93
N ARG A 35 6.85 25.21 6.19
CA ARG A 35 7.51 23.93 5.98
C ARG A 35 8.70 24.07 5.05
N LEU A 36 8.59 24.90 4.01
CA LEU A 36 9.66 25.20 3.07
C LEU A 36 10.88 25.85 3.76
N LEU A 37 10.63 26.71 4.75
CA LEU A 37 11.68 27.34 5.55
C LEU A 37 12.45 26.32 6.40
N SER A 38 11.88 25.17 6.73
CA SER A 38 12.59 24.12 7.48
C SER A 38 13.50 23.23 6.63
N PHE A 39 13.49 23.37 5.30
CA PHE A 39 14.19 22.46 4.40
C PHE A 39 15.72 22.64 4.46
N THR A 40 16.41 21.51 4.57
CA THR A 40 17.86 21.38 4.38
C THR A 40 18.18 20.80 2.99
N ASP A 41 19.44 20.85 2.56
CA ASP A 41 19.87 20.22 1.29
C ASP A 41 19.57 18.71 1.29
N ASP A 42 19.72 18.06 2.44
CA ASP A 42 19.32 16.66 2.63
C ASP A 42 17.80 16.45 2.54
N ASP A 43 16.97 17.44 2.85
CA ASP A 43 15.51 17.35 2.72
C ASP A 43 15.06 17.60 1.29
N LEU A 44 15.77 18.43 0.51
CA LEU A 44 15.61 18.53 -0.94
C LEU A 44 16.11 17.27 -1.67
N ILE A 45 17.13 16.59 -1.11
CA ILE A 45 17.63 15.29 -1.58
C ILE A 45 16.73 14.14 -1.12
N ARG A 46 16.06 14.20 0.02
CA ARG A 46 15.04 13.20 0.44
C ARG A 46 13.71 13.44 -0.28
N ALA A 47 13.38 14.69 -0.59
CA ALA A 47 12.35 15.09 -1.53
C ALA A 47 12.57 14.56 -2.96
N LYS A 48 13.74 14.01 -3.28
CA LYS A 48 14.07 13.36 -4.56
C LYS A 48 13.13 12.21 -4.94
N GLN A 49 12.42 11.62 -3.99
CA GLN A 49 11.40 10.59 -4.24
C GLN A 49 9.97 11.13 -4.36
N LEU A 50 9.74 12.41 -4.05
CA LEU A 50 8.41 13.02 -4.03
C LEU A 50 8.32 14.23 -5.00
N ILE A 51 9.22 15.22 -4.97
CA ILE A 51 9.02 16.55 -5.58
C ILE A 51 9.73 16.75 -6.94
N GLY A 52 10.51 15.78 -7.44
CA GLY A 52 10.96 15.76 -8.85
C GLY A 52 11.98 16.83 -9.30
N VAL A 53 12.65 17.56 -8.40
CA VAL A 53 13.70 18.53 -8.76
C VAL A 53 15.03 17.82 -9.01
N HIS A 54 15.34 17.52 -10.27
CA HIS A 54 16.50 16.68 -10.65
C HIS A 54 17.80 17.45 -10.90
N ALA A 55 17.72 18.75 -11.20
CA ALA A 55 18.88 19.57 -11.53
C ALA A 55 19.58 20.08 -10.26
N LEU A 56 20.88 19.76 -10.12
CA LEU A 56 21.71 20.18 -8.97
C LEU A 56 21.69 21.72 -8.79
N GLY A 57 21.72 22.47 -9.89
CA GLY A 57 21.67 23.93 -9.90
C GLY A 57 20.36 24.53 -9.40
N ALA A 58 19.22 23.89 -9.68
CA ALA A 58 17.92 24.38 -9.20
C ALA A 58 17.79 24.25 -7.67
N ARG A 59 18.35 23.20 -7.08
CA ARG A 59 18.33 22.99 -5.62
C ARG A 59 19.18 24.01 -4.87
N GLU A 60 20.38 24.28 -5.37
CA GLU A 60 21.24 25.31 -4.80
C GLU A 60 20.65 26.71 -4.94
N ALA A 61 19.92 26.99 -6.03
CA ALA A 61 19.22 28.24 -6.24
C ALA A 61 18.08 28.43 -5.22
N ILE A 62 17.24 27.40 -5.04
CA ILE A 62 16.13 27.42 -4.07
C ILE A 62 16.65 27.61 -2.64
N LEU A 63 17.72 26.90 -2.24
CA LEU A 63 18.31 27.05 -0.90
C LEU A 63 18.88 28.46 -0.68
N ARG A 64 19.57 29.02 -1.69
CA ARG A 64 20.11 30.39 -1.60
C ARG A 64 19.01 31.44 -1.46
N VAL A 65 17.88 31.27 -2.16
CA VAL A 65 16.71 32.16 -2.01
C VAL A 65 16.09 31.99 -0.62
N LEU A 66 15.97 30.76 -0.12
CA LEU A 66 15.44 30.47 1.22
C LEU A 66 16.30 31.06 2.34
N GLU A 67 17.62 31.03 2.23
CA GLU A 67 18.51 31.69 3.20
C GLU A 67 18.31 33.21 3.24
N LYS A 68 18.08 33.84 2.09
CA LYS A 68 17.75 35.28 2.02
C LYS A 68 16.38 35.59 2.63
N TYR A 69 15.40 34.72 2.43
CA TYR A 69 14.08 34.85 3.07
C TYR A 69 14.15 34.68 4.59
N LYS A 70 14.89 33.69 5.09
CA LYS A 70 15.18 33.50 6.53
C LYS A 70 15.88 34.72 7.15
N ALA A 71 16.85 35.28 6.45
CA ALA A 71 17.59 36.45 6.89
C ALA A 71 16.70 37.71 6.97
N LYS A 72 15.69 37.83 6.09
CA LYS A 72 14.69 38.91 6.18
C LYS A 72 13.69 38.72 7.33
N GLN A 73 13.31 37.47 7.62
CA GLN A 73 12.30 37.16 8.64
C GLN A 73 12.85 37.27 10.08
N ASN A 74 14.14 36.97 10.28
CA ASN A 74 14.82 37.09 11.58
C ASN A 74 15.20 38.54 11.99
N VAL A 75 14.95 39.54 11.13
CA VAL A 75 15.30 40.96 11.39
C VAL A 75 14.14 41.73 12.04
N SER A 76 12.92 41.18 12.05
CA SER A 76 11.77 41.83 12.69
C SER A 76 11.33 41.04 13.93
N LEU A 77 11.78 41.44 15.11
CA LEU A 77 11.00 41.40 16.37
C LEU A 77 11.79 42.14 17.48
N PRO A 78 11.23 43.18 18.13
CA PRO A 78 11.78 43.78 19.34
C PRO A 78 11.54 42.87 20.57
N GLU A 79 12.34 43.07 21.61
CA GLU A 79 12.42 42.27 22.84
C GLU A 79 11.08 42.11 23.62
N PRO A 80 10.92 41.00 24.38
CA PRO A 80 9.67 40.62 25.01
C PRO A 80 9.46 41.29 26.37
N SER A 81 8.27 41.86 26.58
CA SER A 81 7.73 42.18 27.92
C SER A 81 6.63 41.18 28.32
N ALA A 82 6.49 41.03 29.64
CA ALA A 82 5.83 39.97 30.41
C ALA A 82 4.27 39.90 30.24
N PRO A 83 3.60 38.87 30.80
CA PRO A 83 2.38 38.29 30.26
C PRO A 83 1.11 39.08 30.60
N VAL A 84 0.10 38.93 29.74
CA VAL A 84 -1.29 39.30 30.05
C VAL A 84 -2.17 38.08 29.79
N ASP A 85 -2.96 37.73 30.80
CA ASP A 85 -3.99 36.71 30.79
C ASP A 85 -5.10 37.09 29.80
N GLU A 86 -5.51 36.18 28.91
CA GLU A 86 -6.78 36.34 28.19
C GLU A 86 -7.45 35.00 27.87
N GLU A 87 -8.77 35.02 28.04
CA GLU A 87 -9.70 33.90 28.14
C GLU A 87 -9.80 33.05 26.87
N VAL A 88 -9.83 31.72 27.06
CA VAL A 88 -10.18 30.76 26.01
C VAL A 88 -11.70 30.75 25.86
N SER A 89 -12.21 31.25 24.73
CA SER A 89 -13.57 30.97 24.28
C SER A 89 -13.58 29.71 23.40
N GLU A 90 -14.39 28.73 23.77
CA GLU A 90 -14.69 27.54 22.97
C GLU A 90 -15.60 27.91 21.80
N GLU A 91 -15.11 27.80 20.56
CA GLU A 91 -15.99 27.74 19.38
C GLU A 91 -16.22 26.29 18.95
N VAL A 92 -17.48 25.89 19.13
CA VAL A 92 -18.12 24.64 18.71
C VAL A 92 -18.19 24.58 17.18
N TYR A 93 -17.49 23.63 16.54
CA TYR A 93 -17.74 23.32 15.13
C TYR A 93 -18.89 22.33 14.98
N SER A 94 -20.01 22.86 14.49
CA SER A 94 -21.21 22.17 14.03
C SER A 94 -20.90 21.26 12.83
N THR A 95 -21.24 19.98 12.95
CA THR A 95 -21.15 18.99 11.86
C THR A 95 -22.30 19.21 10.88
N LYS A 96 -21.99 19.78 9.72
CA LYS A 96 -22.90 19.80 8.56
C LYS A 96 -22.73 18.50 7.77
N SER A 97 -23.72 17.63 7.88
CA SER A 97 -23.87 16.41 7.07
C SER A 97 -23.91 16.79 5.59
N LEU A 98 -22.94 16.31 4.81
CA LEU A 98 -22.98 16.35 3.35
C LEU A 98 -23.44 14.97 2.87
N GLU A 99 -24.74 14.87 2.58
CA GLU A 99 -25.29 13.78 1.79
C GLU A 99 -24.67 13.84 0.39
N VAL A 100 -23.92 12.80 0.04
CA VAL A 100 -23.43 12.60 -1.33
C VAL A 100 -24.39 11.64 -2.01
N ASN A 101 -25.19 12.20 -2.92
CA ASN A 101 -26.05 11.47 -3.83
C ASN A 101 -25.16 10.79 -4.90
N ILE A 102 -25.11 9.46 -4.91
CA ILE A 102 -24.37 8.68 -5.90
C ILE A 102 -25.35 8.29 -6.99
N ASP A 103 -25.29 8.98 -8.14
CA ASP A 103 -25.96 8.53 -9.35
C ASP A 103 -25.24 7.29 -9.88
N GLU A 104 -25.88 6.16 -9.62
CA GLU A 104 -25.57 4.82 -10.06
C GLU A 104 -26.19 4.61 -11.47
N LYS A 105 -25.46 3.88 -12.34
CA LYS A 105 -25.84 3.41 -13.70
C LYS A 105 -25.24 4.18 -14.89
N ALA A 106 -24.01 3.81 -15.26
CA ALA A 106 -23.60 3.74 -16.67
C ALA A 106 -22.30 2.95 -16.91
N GLY A 107 -21.46 2.71 -15.89
CA GLY A 107 -20.11 2.20 -16.09
C GLY A 107 -19.83 0.73 -15.70
N LEU A 108 -20.68 0.10 -14.87
CA LEU A 108 -20.35 -1.21 -14.28
C LEU A 108 -20.77 -2.42 -15.14
N SER A 109 -21.81 -2.31 -15.98
CA SER A 109 -22.37 -3.52 -16.62
C SER A 109 -21.45 -4.14 -17.68
N VAL A 110 -20.54 -3.39 -18.30
CA VAL A 110 -19.67 -3.90 -19.39
C VAL A 110 -18.46 -4.65 -18.82
N VAL A 111 -18.00 -4.27 -17.64
CA VAL A 111 -16.85 -4.89 -16.97
C VAL A 111 -17.29 -6.14 -16.21
N ASP A 112 -18.48 -6.13 -15.61
CA ASP A 112 -19.04 -7.29 -14.91
C ASP A 112 -19.47 -8.41 -15.88
N LEU A 113 -19.98 -8.07 -17.08
CA LEU A 113 -20.22 -9.05 -18.15
C LEU A 113 -18.91 -9.67 -18.67
N ALA A 114 -17.85 -8.87 -18.80
CA ALA A 114 -16.55 -9.34 -19.26
C ALA A 114 -15.80 -10.20 -18.22
N LEU A 115 -16.05 -9.99 -16.92
CA LEU A 115 -15.40 -10.77 -15.85
C LEU A 115 -16.19 -12.02 -15.46
N TRP A 116 -17.53 -11.98 -15.50
CA TRP A 116 -18.35 -13.14 -15.13
C TRP A 116 -18.32 -14.25 -16.20
N GLU A 117 -18.26 -13.89 -17.49
CA GLU A 117 -18.08 -14.88 -18.57
C GLU A 117 -16.68 -15.55 -18.56
N THR A 118 -15.69 -14.96 -17.88
CA THR A 118 -14.32 -15.52 -17.81
C THR A 118 -14.13 -16.61 -16.76
N SER A 119 -15.11 -16.85 -15.89
CA SER A 119 -14.99 -17.78 -14.76
C SER A 119 -15.37 -19.23 -15.11
N SER A 120 -16.39 -19.46 -15.96
CA SER A 120 -17.04 -20.78 -16.06
C SER A 120 -16.75 -21.61 -17.31
N THR A 121 -15.99 -21.09 -18.31
CA THR A 121 -15.68 -21.83 -19.56
C THR A 121 -14.19 -21.88 -19.91
N PHE A 122 -13.31 -21.51 -18.97
CA PHE A 122 -11.95 -21.07 -19.26
C PHE A 122 -10.92 -22.17 -19.60
N THR A 123 -11.25 -23.47 -19.57
CA THR A 123 -10.23 -24.53 -19.68
C THR A 123 -10.13 -25.25 -21.03
N GLN A 124 -11.12 -25.18 -21.93
CA GLN A 124 -11.12 -26.07 -23.11
C GLN A 124 -11.10 -25.38 -24.50
N THR A 125 -11.37 -24.08 -24.59
CA THR A 125 -11.42 -23.34 -25.88
C THR A 125 -10.13 -22.58 -26.24
N ARG A 126 -9.06 -22.74 -25.44
CA ARG A 126 -7.89 -21.84 -25.37
C ARG A 126 -6.95 -21.79 -26.58
N HIS A 127 -6.94 -22.79 -27.47
CA HIS A 127 -5.95 -22.82 -28.55
C HIS A 127 -6.38 -22.02 -29.79
N VAL A 128 -7.69 -21.90 -30.03
CA VAL A 128 -8.21 -21.32 -31.28
C VAL A 128 -8.32 -19.79 -31.18
N GLY A 129 -8.80 -19.26 -30.06
CA GLY A 129 -9.01 -17.81 -29.91
C GLY A 129 -7.72 -16.98 -29.95
N PHE A 130 -6.65 -17.44 -29.30
CA PHE A 130 -5.37 -16.73 -29.30
C PHE A 130 -4.65 -16.81 -30.67
N ALA A 131 -4.76 -17.94 -31.35
CA ALA A 131 -4.26 -18.09 -32.72
C ALA A 131 -5.01 -17.18 -33.69
N LEU A 132 -6.32 -17.00 -33.52
CA LEU A 132 -7.12 -16.08 -34.33
C LEU A 132 -6.73 -14.61 -34.08
N ILE A 133 -6.47 -14.21 -32.84
CA ILE A 133 -6.00 -12.84 -32.52
C ILE A 133 -4.62 -12.59 -33.13
N LEU A 134 -3.69 -13.55 -33.03
CA LEU A 134 -2.37 -13.44 -33.66
C LEU A 134 -2.45 -13.39 -35.18
N MET A 135 -3.34 -14.18 -35.79
CA MET A 135 -3.58 -14.16 -37.24
C MET A 135 -4.20 -12.83 -37.70
N ASP A 136 -5.15 -12.26 -36.94
CA ASP A 136 -5.73 -10.95 -37.25
C ASP A 136 -4.70 -9.83 -37.09
N LEU A 137 -3.87 -9.88 -36.05
CA LEU A 137 -2.77 -8.92 -35.85
C LEU A 137 -1.73 -9.01 -36.96
N TYR A 138 -1.38 -10.23 -37.39
CA TYR A 138 -0.47 -10.49 -38.50
C TYR A 138 -1.03 -9.95 -39.81
N LYS A 139 -2.31 -10.20 -40.07
CA LYS A 139 -2.98 -9.72 -41.28
C LYS A 139 -3.06 -8.18 -41.32
N ARG A 140 -3.43 -7.54 -40.22
CA ARG A 140 -3.41 -6.06 -40.08
C ARG A 140 -2.00 -5.49 -40.23
N ALA A 141 -0.99 -6.17 -39.71
CA ALA A 141 0.40 -5.76 -39.90
C ALA A 141 0.86 -5.89 -41.36
N GLN A 142 0.39 -6.91 -42.10
CA GLN A 142 0.65 -7.04 -43.53
C GLN A 142 -0.05 -5.95 -44.34
N GLU A 143 -1.32 -5.67 -44.06
CA GLU A 143 -2.09 -4.60 -44.72
C GLU A 143 -1.43 -3.23 -44.51
N MET A 144 -0.97 -2.93 -43.28
CA MET A 144 -0.20 -1.70 -43.01
C MET A 144 1.18 -1.68 -43.70
N LEU A 145 1.81 -2.84 -43.94
CA LEU A 145 3.06 -2.92 -44.69
C LEU A 145 2.86 -2.72 -46.20
N GLU A 146 1.68 -3.07 -46.73
CA GLU A 146 1.35 -2.90 -48.15
C GLU A 146 1.02 -1.45 -48.50
N ASP A 147 0.35 -0.72 -47.60
CA ASP A 147 -0.10 0.68 -47.79
C ASP A 147 1.05 1.72 -47.78
N VAL A 148 2.23 1.35 -47.26
CA VAL A 148 3.43 2.20 -47.29
C VAL A 148 4.04 2.19 -48.70
N SER A 149 3.65 3.13 -49.57
CA SER A 149 3.96 3.10 -51.02
C SER A 149 5.41 3.37 -51.46
N GLY A 150 6.39 3.40 -50.54
CA GLY A 150 7.81 3.62 -50.86
C GLY A 150 8.71 2.51 -50.34
N GLY A 151 9.41 1.79 -51.23
CA GLY A 151 10.33 0.70 -50.85
C GLY A 151 11.39 1.10 -49.82
N ASN A 152 11.88 2.35 -49.88
CA ASN A 152 12.85 2.88 -48.92
C ASN A 152 12.22 3.21 -47.55
N LEU A 153 10.96 3.65 -47.53
CA LEU A 153 10.25 4.02 -46.29
C LEU A 153 9.90 2.78 -45.44
N LYS A 154 9.60 1.63 -46.08
CA LYS A 154 9.36 0.36 -45.39
C LYS A 154 10.57 -0.07 -44.55
N TRP A 155 11.77 -0.02 -45.13
CA TRP A 155 13.00 -0.40 -44.42
C TRP A 155 13.38 0.59 -43.32
N MET A 156 13.08 1.88 -43.50
CA MET A 156 13.27 2.90 -42.45
C MET A 156 12.39 2.66 -41.21
N ILE A 157 11.27 1.93 -41.32
CA ILE A 157 10.42 1.57 -40.18
C ILE A 157 10.77 0.17 -39.65
N LEU A 158 10.92 -0.81 -40.54
CA LEU A 158 11.17 -2.21 -40.16
C LEU A 158 12.50 -2.40 -39.42
N ILE A 159 13.57 -1.70 -39.83
CA ILE A 159 14.88 -1.84 -39.20
C ILE A 159 14.86 -1.31 -37.75
N PRO A 160 14.42 -0.07 -37.46
CA PRO A 160 14.30 0.40 -36.09
C PRO A 160 13.35 -0.44 -35.23
N THR A 161 12.20 -0.87 -35.75
CA THR A 161 11.28 -1.75 -35.02
C THR A 161 11.93 -3.11 -34.72
N GLY A 162 12.62 -3.70 -35.69
CA GLY A 162 13.36 -4.95 -35.50
C GLY A 162 14.48 -4.82 -34.46
N VAL A 163 15.27 -3.74 -34.53
CA VAL A 163 16.33 -3.43 -33.55
C VAL A 163 15.73 -3.22 -32.15
N TYR A 164 14.62 -2.50 -32.04
CA TYR A 164 13.92 -2.29 -30.77
C TYR A 164 13.38 -3.59 -30.17
N LEU A 165 12.74 -4.45 -30.99
CA LEU A 165 12.26 -5.76 -30.56
C LEU A 165 13.42 -6.66 -30.14
N PHE A 166 14.52 -6.67 -30.91
CA PHE A 166 15.73 -7.41 -30.56
C PHE A 166 16.33 -6.93 -29.23
N TYR A 167 16.45 -5.62 -29.04
CA TYR A 167 16.87 -5.03 -27.77
C TYR A 167 15.93 -5.42 -26.61
N ARG A 168 14.61 -5.42 -26.82
CA ARG A 168 13.64 -5.88 -25.81
C ARG A 168 13.81 -7.35 -25.44
N VAL A 169 14.04 -8.22 -26.43
CA VAL A 169 14.27 -9.66 -26.20
C VAL A 169 15.59 -9.86 -25.46
N LEU A 170 16.68 -9.20 -25.88
CA LEU A 170 17.97 -9.28 -25.18
C LEU A 170 17.85 -8.79 -23.73
N ARG A 171 17.19 -7.66 -23.51
CA ARG A 171 16.93 -7.12 -22.17
C ARG A 171 16.10 -8.09 -21.33
N TRP A 172 15.07 -8.71 -21.92
CA TRP A 172 14.23 -9.68 -21.22
C TRP A 172 15.02 -10.92 -20.81
N CYS A 173 15.81 -11.51 -21.72
CA CYS A 173 16.68 -12.64 -21.43
C CYS A 173 17.73 -12.29 -20.36
N TYR A 174 18.36 -11.12 -20.47
CA TYR A 174 19.36 -10.66 -19.51
C TYR A 174 18.78 -10.53 -18.09
N VAL A 175 17.58 -9.96 -17.96
CA VAL A 175 16.89 -9.88 -16.67
C VAL A 175 16.55 -11.27 -16.15
N GLU A 176 16.02 -12.17 -16.99
CA GLU A 176 15.61 -13.50 -16.54
C GLU A 176 16.79 -14.35 -16.03
N ILE A 177 17.99 -14.17 -16.60
CA ILE A 177 19.22 -14.84 -16.12
C ILE A 177 19.65 -14.36 -14.73
N GLN A 178 19.33 -13.12 -14.36
CA GLN A 178 19.65 -12.58 -13.03
C GLN A 178 18.65 -12.99 -11.94
N LEU A 179 17.49 -13.50 -12.34
CA LEU A 179 16.46 -13.90 -11.40
C LEU A 179 16.76 -15.30 -10.83
N PRO A 180 16.27 -15.60 -9.61
CA PRO A 180 16.27 -16.95 -9.10
C PRO A 180 15.58 -17.94 -10.07
N PRO A 181 15.92 -19.23 -10.03
CA PRO A 181 15.30 -20.22 -10.92
C PRO A 181 13.78 -20.29 -10.72
N GLY A 182 13.05 -20.64 -11.78
CA GLY A 182 11.62 -20.88 -11.67
C GLY A 182 10.89 -21.16 -12.98
N PRO A 183 9.57 -21.31 -12.94
CA PRO A 183 8.78 -21.71 -14.09
C PRO A 183 8.66 -20.56 -15.10
N ILE A 184 8.87 -20.90 -16.37
CA ILE A 184 8.59 -19.98 -17.48
C ILE A 184 7.07 -19.94 -17.69
N GLY A 185 6.51 -18.75 -17.49
CA GLY A 185 5.10 -18.48 -17.70
C GLY A 185 4.74 -18.13 -19.14
N TRP A 186 3.44 -17.92 -19.38
CA TRP A 186 2.98 -17.38 -20.64
C TRP A 186 3.51 -15.95 -20.87
N PRO A 187 3.73 -15.53 -22.13
CA PRO A 187 3.95 -14.12 -22.44
C PRO A 187 2.85 -13.26 -21.81
N TRP A 188 3.23 -12.16 -21.16
CA TRP A 188 2.36 -11.20 -20.47
C TRP A 188 1.63 -11.70 -19.21
N LEU A 189 1.02 -12.90 -19.25
CA LEU A 189 0.28 -13.46 -18.12
C LEU A 189 1.18 -14.10 -17.06
N GLY A 190 2.32 -14.65 -17.46
CA GLY A 190 3.21 -15.35 -16.55
C GLY A 190 2.68 -16.74 -16.13
N TYR A 191 3.09 -17.20 -14.95
CA TYR A 191 2.77 -18.53 -14.42
C TYR A 191 1.41 -18.53 -13.71
N THR A 192 0.36 -18.89 -14.46
CA THR A 192 -1.01 -18.64 -14.02
C THR A 192 -1.54 -19.58 -12.93
N ARG A 193 -0.84 -20.68 -12.63
CA ARG A 193 -1.31 -21.65 -11.62
C ARG A 193 -1.28 -21.07 -10.20
N CYS A 194 -0.51 -20.00 -9.99
CA CYS A 194 -0.46 -19.29 -8.72
C CYS A 194 -1.57 -18.22 -8.55
N LEU A 195 -2.56 -18.11 -9.45
CA LEU A 195 -3.66 -17.14 -9.33
C LEU A 195 -4.89 -17.66 -8.55
N GLY A 196 -4.98 -18.97 -8.28
CA GLY A 196 -6.17 -19.59 -7.65
C GLY A 196 -5.98 -19.94 -6.18
N ASP A 197 -7.01 -20.57 -5.61
CA ASP A 197 -7.05 -20.99 -4.18
C ASP A 197 -5.89 -21.93 -3.79
N ASP A 198 -5.36 -22.68 -4.76
CA ASP A 198 -4.24 -23.60 -4.55
C ASP A 198 -2.85 -22.94 -4.72
N ALA A 199 -2.77 -21.61 -4.81
CA ALA A 199 -1.50 -20.89 -5.00
C ALA A 199 -0.41 -21.29 -3.99
N PHE A 200 -0.79 -21.50 -2.72
CA PHE A 200 0.16 -21.94 -1.70
C PHE A 200 0.69 -23.36 -1.94
N LYS A 201 -0.17 -24.29 -2.38
CA LYS A 201 0.25 -25.64 -2.75
C LYS A 201 1.17 -25.59 -3.97
N GLU A 202 0.86 -24.77 -4.96
CA GLU A 202 1.71 -24.63 -6.14
C GLU A 202 3.06 -24.01 -5.82
N LEU A 203 3.13 -23.04 -4.91
CA LEU A 203 4.42 -22.54 -4.40
C LEU A 203 5.25 -23.65 -3.75
N GLN A 204 4.64 -24.62 -3.06
CA GLN A 204 5.36 -25.77 -2.50
C GLN A 204 5.88 -26.71 -3.58
N VAL A 205 5.11 -26.96 -4.64
CA VAL A 205 5.55 -27.77 -5.79
C VAL A 205 6.73 -27.08 -6.49
N LEU A 206 6.64 -25.77 -6.69
CA LEU A 206 7.73 -24.98 -7.27
C LEU A 206 8.98 -25.02 -6.39
N ARG A 207 8.82 -24.91 -5.07
CA ARG A 207 9.94 -25.05 -4.12
C ARG A 207 10.64 -26.39 -4.28
N GLN A 208 9.89 -27.50 -4.36
CA GLN A 208 10.48 -28.83 -4.53
C GLN A 208 11.26 -28.96 -5.84
N LYS A 209 10.82 -28.27 -6.89
CA LYS A 209 11.42 -28.36 -8.23
C LYS A 209 12.60 -27.41 -8.46
N TYR A 210 12.50 -26.18 -7.98
CA TYR A 210 13.44 -25.09 -8.28
C TYR A 210 14.30 -24.67 -7.07
N GLY A 211 13.96 -25.16 -5.87
CA GLY A 211 14.68 -24.87 -4.64
C GLY A 211 13.98 -23.85 -3.74
N PRO A 212 14.67 -23.38 -2.69
CA PRO A 212 14.06 -22.59 -1.63
C PRO A 212 13.66 -21.16 -2.05
N VAL A 213 14.34 -20.59 -3.04
CA VAL A 213 14.05 -19.27 -3.61
C VAL A 213 13.65 -19.45 -5.07
N VAL A 214 12.40 -19.13 -5.38
CA VAL A 214 11.82 -19.31 -6.71
C VAL A 214 11.41 -17.96 -7.28
N SER A 215 11.65 -17.72 -8.56
CA SER A 215 11.08 -16.57 -9.26
C SER A 215 10.08 -16.99 -10.33
N PHE A 216 9.02 -16.21 -10.50
CA PHE A 216 8.09 -16.37 -11.61
C PHE A 216 7.41 -15.06 -11.92
N ARG A 217 6.87 -14.94 -13.13
CA ARG A 217 6.08 -13.77 -13.52
C ARG A 217 4.61 -14.02 -13.25
N LEU A 218 3.88 -12.99 -12.82
CA LEU A 218 2.43 -13.01 -12.63
C LEU A 218 1.87 -11.70 -13.19
N CYS A 219 1.07 -11.77 -14.25
CA CYS A 219 0.48 -10.59 -14.90
C CYS A 219 1.51 -9.51 -15.26
N GLY A 220 2.72 -9.91 -15.66
CA GLY A 220 3.81 -9.00 -16.02
C GLY A 220 4.66 -8.50 -14.84
N LYS A 221 4.27 -8.79 -13.60
CA LYS A 221 5.07 -8.52 -12.39
C LYS A 221 5.97 -9.70 -12.07
N ILE A 222 7.17 -9.44 -11.54
CA ILE A 222 8.07 -10.48 -11.04
C ILE A 222 7.69 -10.76 -9.59
N VAL A 223 7.47 -12.02 -9.28
CA VAL A 223 7.19 -12.53 -7.94
C VAL A 223 8.36 -13.42 -7.53
N ILE A 224 8.91 -13.17 -6.34
CA ILE A 224 9.96 -13.99 -5.74
C ILE A 224 9.36 -14.66 -4.50
N GLY A 225 9.27 -15.99 -4.53
CA GLY A 225 8.83 -16.80 -3.40
C GLY A 225 10.02 -17.25 -2.56
N LEU A 226 9.98 -16.96 -1.26
CA LEU A 226 10.96 -17.41 -0.27
C LEU A 226 10.35 -18.51 0.58
N SER A 227 10.99 -19.68 0.65
CA SER A 227 10.41 -20.87 1.31
C SER A 227 11.27 -21.47 2.43
N ASP A 228 12.42 -20.89 2.72
CA ASP A 228 13.38 -21.30 3.74
C ASP A 228 13.61 -20.22 4.79
N GLU A 229 13.96 -20.65 5.99
CA GLU A 229 14.16 -19.77 7.14
C GLU A 229 15.31 -18.77 6.92
N GLU A 230 16.41 -19.21 6.29
CA GLU A 230 17.60 -18.39 6.09
C GLU A 230 17.31 -17.20 5.17
N SER A 231 16.72 -17.45 4.00
CA SER A 231 16.36 -16.40 3.05
C SER A 231 15.28 -15.47 3.60
N ILE A 232 14.30 -16.00 4.34
CA ILE A 232 13.26 -15.18 5.00
C ILE A 232 13.89 -14.27 6.06
N LYS A 233 14.80 -14.79 6.90
CA LYS A 233 15.50 -13.98 7.91
C LYS A 233 16.40 -12.93 7.26
N GLU A 234 17.14 -13.27 6.21
CA GLU A 234 17.95 -12.29 5.49
C GLU A 234 17.08 -11.17 4.91
N ALA A 235 16.01 -11.53 4.22
CA ALA A 235 15.08 -10.57 3.62
C ALA A 235 14.46 -9.65 4.69
N ALA A 236 13.93 -10.24 5.77
CA ALA A 236 13.20 -9.51 6.80
C ALA A 236 14.10 -8.67 7.73
N LEU A 237 15.31 -9.14 8.06
CA LEU A 237 16.17 -8.51 9.07
C LEU A 237 17.31 -7.70 8.46
N LYS A 238 17.99 -8.21 7.42
CA LYS A 238 19.16 -7.56 6.82
C LYS A 238 18.79 -6.67 5.64
N ARG A 239 17.78 -7.08 4.86
CA ARG A 239 17.38 -6.44 3.59
C ARG A 239 15.99 -5.80 3.67
N ARG A 240 15.51 -5.41 4.87
CA ARG A 240 14.14 -4.89 5.05
C ARG A 240 13.79 -3.73 4.11
N ASN A 241 14.77 -2.90 3.80
CA ASN A 241 14.60 -1.76 2.90
C ASN A 241 14.19 -2.18 1.48
N LEU A 242 14.50 -3.41 1.06
CA LEU A 242 14.06 -3.99 -0.21
C LEU A 242 12.69 -4.68 -0.10
N THR A 243 12.31 -5.14 1.10
CA THR A 243 11.02 -5.78 1.37
C THR A 243 9.99 -4.73 1.77
N GLY A 244 9.51 -3.99 0.77
CA GLY A 244 8.43 -3.03 0.95
C GLY A 244 7.04 -3.68 0.90
N ARG A 245 6.03 -2.97 1.41
CA ARG A 245 4.63 -3.40 1.25
C ARG A 245 4.08 -2.90 -0.09
N HIS A 246 3.42 -3.79 -0.82
CA HIS A 246 2.67 -3.38 -2.00
C HIS A 246 1.36 -2.73 -1.57
N THR A 247 1.17 -1.46 -1.92
CA THR A 247 -0.07 -0.73 -1.62
C THR A 247 -1.21 -1.29 -2.47
N MET A 248 -2.17 -1.94 -1.82
CA MET A 248 -3.37 -2.42 -2.51
C MET A 248 -4.32 -1.25 -2.81
N LEU A 249 -4.85 -1.16 -4.04
CA LEU A 249 -5.79 -0.11 -4.48
C LEU A 249 -7.04 -0.05 -3.61
N THR A 250 -7.61 -1.20 -3.25
CA THR A 250 -8.82 -1.29 -2.42
C THR A 250 -8.59 -0.69 -1.04
N ASN A 251 -7.49 -1.08 -0.40
CA ASN A 251 -7.05 -0.51 0.86
C ASN A 251 -6.73 0.98 0.73
N HIS A 252 -6.18 1.40 -0.42
CA HIS A 252 -5.95 2.81 -0.69
C HIS A 252 -7.23 3.63 -0.85
N LEU A 253 -8.26 3.08 -1.47
CA LEU A 253 -9.54 3.76 -1.64
C LEU A 253 -10.23 4.00 -0.28
N LEU A 254 -10.19 3.02 0.60
CA LEU A 254 -10.80 3.10 1.93
C LEU A 254 -10.01 4.00 2.86
N ALA A 255 -8.69 3.76 2.95
CA ALA A 255 -7.87 4.37 3.98
C ALA A 255 -7.11 5.62 3.50
N LYS A 256 -7.19 5.97 2.21
CA LYS A 256 -6.70 7.22 1.60
C LYS A 256 -5.24 7.58 1.94
N GLY A 257 -4.39 6.57 2.08
CA GLY A 257 -2.97 6.75 2.42
C GLY A 257 -2.67 6.72 3.92
N PHE A 258 -3.67 6.53 4.77
CA PHE A 258 -3.53 6.43 6.22
C PHE A 258 -3.63 4.98 6.67
N GLY A 259 -2.69 4.53 7.50
CA GLY A 259 -2.79 3.21 8.12
C GLY A 259 -1.44 2.55 8.36
N ILE A 260 -1.48 1.49 9.16
CA ILE A 260 -0.29 0.78 9.61
C ILE A 260 -0.04 -0.55 8.89
N THR A 261 -1.04 -1.15 8.25
CA THR A 261 -0.93 -2.50 7.66
C THR A 261 -0.62 -2.49 6.17
N ASN A 262 -1.22 -1.58 5.41
CA ASN A 262 -1.26 -1.65 3.94
C ASN A 262 -0.33 -0.67 3.20
N TYR A 263 0.41 0.16 3.95
CA TYR A 263 1.27 1.20 3.39
C TYR A 263 2.74 1.01 3.77
N ASP A 264 3.60 1.58 2.95
CA ASP A 264 5.02 1.76 3.26
C ASP A 264 5.40 3.25 3.18
N GLY A 265 6.62 3.57 3.62
CA GLY A 265 7.13 4.93 3.67
C GLY A 265 7.04 5.57 5.06
N GLU A 266 7.39 6.86 5.14
CA GLU A 266 7.59 7.57 6.41
C GLU A 266 6.31 7.68 7.23
N ASN A 267 5.16 7.97 6.60
CA ASN A 267 3.87 8.05 7.30
C ASN A 267 3.52 6.73 7.98
N ALA A 268 3.61 5.61 7.24
CA ALA A 268 3.34 4.29 7.79
C ALA A 268 4.35 3.90 8.89
N ALA A 269 5.62 4.27 8.74
CA ALA A 269 6.64 4.04 9.76
C ALA A 269 6.38 4.88 11.02
N PHE A 270 5.99 6.14 10.87
CA PHE A 270 5.64 7.05 11.96
C PHE A 270 4.42 6.55 12.73
N SER A 271 3.31 6.25 12.04
CA SER A 271 2.11 5.70 12.66
C SER A 271 2.38 4.38 13.39
N ARG A 272 3.18 3.47 12.81
CA ARG A 272 3.60 2.23 13.49
C ARG A 272 4.41 2.52 14.75
N ARG A 273 5.35 3.46 14.72
CA ARG A 273 6.16 3.83 15.90
C ARG A 273 5.28 4.36 17.03
N ILE A 274 4.34 5.25 16.72
CA ILE A 274 3.38 5.76 17.70
C ILE A 274 2.51 4.63 18.24
N PHE A 275 1.92 3.83 17.36
CA PHE A 275 1.04 2.73 17.74
C PHE A 275 1.75 1.71 18.63
N VAL A 276 2.96 1.29 18.28
CA VAL A 276 3.77 0.35 19.09
C VAL A 276 4.18 0.98 20.42
N ARG A 277 4.49 2.28 20.46
CA ARG A 277 4.77 2.98 21.73
C ARG A 277 3.55 3.02 22.64
N ALA A 278 2.38 3.34 22.10
CA ALA A 278 1.13 3.31 22.84
C ALA A 278 0.84 1.89 23.34
N LEU A 279 0.90 0.88 22.47
CA LEU A 279 0.76 -0.52 22.86
C LEU A 279 1.72 -0.91 23.97
N ASN A 280 2.99 -0.49 23.93
CA ASN A 280 3.96 -0.81 24.98
C ASN A 280 3.74 -0.04 26.30
N GLN A 281 2.96 1.04 26.29
CA GLN A 281 2.49 1.73 27.49
C GLN A 281 1.28 1.03 28.09
N PHE A 282 0.38 0.52 27.25
CA PHE A 282 -0.81 -0.21 27.67
C PHE A 282 -0.55 -1.69 28.01
N LEU A 283 0.35 -2.37 27.30
CA LEU A 283 0.67 -3.79 27.47
C LEU A 283 1.76 -4.02 28.53
N PRO A 284 1.62 -5.07 29.37
CA PRO A 284 2.59 -5.47 30.38
C PRO A 284 4.02 -5.61 29.85
N LYS A 285 5.00 -5.32 30.69
CA LYS A 285 6.43 -5.56 30.43
C LYS A 285 6.76 -7.04 30.24
N GLY A 286 5.92 -7.98 30.70
CA GLY A 286 6.14 -9.42 30.61
C GLY A 286 6.20 -10.00 29.18
N VAL A 287 5.71 -9.28 28.16
CA VAL A 287 5.87 -9.68 26.75
C VAL A 287 7.29 -9.38 26.23
N ARG A 288 8.09 -8.60 26.98
CA ARG A 288 9.45 -8.20 26.58
C ARG A 288 10.54 -9.19 26.99
N ASP A 289 10.26 -10.05 27.97
CA ASP A 289 11.29 -10.90 28.56
C ASP A 289 10.73 -12.31 28.83
N ILE A 290 10.87 -13.19 27.83
CA ILE A 290 10.78 -14.65 28.04
C ILE A 290 11.95 -15.13 28.94
N GLN A 291 12.86 -14.25 29.38
CA GLN A 291 14.02 -14.59 30.21
C GLN A 291 14.26 -13.71 31.46
N ALA A 292 13.42 -12.73 31.80
CA ALA A 292 13.59 -11.97 33.05
C ALA A 292 12.83 -12.66 34.19
N LYS A 293 13.51 -13.62 34.81
CA LYS A 293 13.26 -13.99 36.19
C LYS A 293 13.52 -12.78 37.09
N ASP A 294 12.61 -12.59 38.04
CA ASP A 294 12.81 -11.84 39.28
C ASP A 294 12.92 -10.31 39.17
N THR A 295 11.78 -9.63 39.00
CA THR A 295 11.60 -8.32 39.66
C THR A 295 10.10 -7.99 39.83
N PRO A 296 9.63 -7.68 41.06
CA PRO A 296 8.27 -7.21 41.27
C PRO A 296 8.19 -5.72 40.92
N THR A 297 7.32 -5.35 39.99
CA THR A 297 6.90 -3.95 39.80
C THR A 297 5.49 -3.92 39.21
N ASP A 298 4.60 -3.21 39.88
CA ASP A 298 3.32 -3.77 40.35
C ASP A 298 2.04 -3.08 39.85
N ASP A 299 2.03 -2.36 38.71
CA ASP A 299 0.77 -1.71 38.28
C ASP A 299 0.41 -1.88 36.80
N ALA A 300 1.31 -1.59 35.86
CA ALA A 300 0.98 -1.71 34.43
C ALA A 300 0.87 -3.19 33.96
N ASN A 301 1.55 -4.10 34.67
CA ASN A 301 1.49 -5.53 34.38
C ASN A 301 0.15 -6.15 34.78
N LEU A 302 -0.57 -5.55 35.73
CA LEU A 302 -1.80 -6.10 36.27
C LEU A 302 -3.04 -5.73 35.46
N GLN A 303 -3.08 -4.60 34.74
CA GLN A 303 -4.33 -4.16 34.09
C GLN A 303 -4.72 -4.98 32.87
N VAL A 304 -3.83 -5.19 31.90
CA VAL A 304 -4.16 -6.03 30.73
C VAL A 304 -4.30 -7.49 31.11
N ASP A 305 -3.46 -7.98 32.04
CA ASP A 305 -3.58 -9.35 32.52
C ASP A 305 -4.85 -9.54 33.34
N SER A 306 -5.28 -8.57 34.15
CA SER A 306 -6.56 -8.65 34.89
C SER A 306 -7.77 -8.51 33.99
N ASP A 307 -7.71 -7.64 32.99
CA ASP A 307 -8.78 -7.48 31.99
C ASP A 307 -8.92 -8.72 31.13
N LEU A 308 -7.80 -9.28 30.66
CA LEU A 308 -7.79 -10.55 29.93
C LEU A 308 -8.26 -11.71 30.82
N ASN A 309 -7.79 -11.78 32.07
CA ASN A 309 -8.21 -12.82 33.01
C ASN A 309 -9.70 -12.71 33.35
N SER A 310 -10.22 -11.49 33.46
CA SER A 310 -11.65 -11.24 33.66
C SER A 310 -12.48 -11.74 32.48
N GLU A 311 -12.11 -11.38 31.25
CA GLU A 311 -12.81 -11.86 30.06
C GLU A 311 -12.67 -13.39 29.87
N CYS A 312 -11.49 -13.96 30.16
CA CYS A 312 -11.29 -15.41 30.18
C CYS A 312 -12.16 -16.12 31.23
N SER A 313 -12.30 -15.53 32.42
CA SER A 313 -13.15 -16.08 33.49
C SER A 313 -14.62 -16.11 33.06
N LYS A 314 -15.11 -15.04 32.41
CA LYS A 314 -16.47 -15.01 31.82
C LYS A 314 -16.69 -16.16 30.85
N VAL A 315 -15.70 -16.47 30.00
CA VAL A 315 -15.76 -17.61 29.07
C VAL A 315 -15.80 -18.95 29.82
N VAL A 316 -14.95 -19.13 30.84
CA VAL A 316 -14.92 -20.37 31.65
C VAL A 316 -16.25 -20.58 32.36
N ASP A 317 -16.82 -19.54 32.95
CA ASP A 317 -18.10 -19.61 33.65
C ASP A 317 -19.26 -19.90 32.70
N PHE A 318 -19.27 -19.30 31.51
CA PHE A 318 -20.21 -19.63 30.45
C PHE A 318 -20.12 -21.12 30.05
N LEU A 319 -18.92 -21.65 29.85
CA LEU A 319 -18.73 -23.05 29.49
C LEU A 319 -19.14 -24.01 30.63
N ARG A 320 -18.89 -23.64 31.89
CA ARG A 320 -19.39 -24.39 33.06
C ARG A 320 -20.91 -24.41 33.11
N GLN A 321 -21.55 -23.27 32.85
CA GLN A 321 -23.01 -23.15 32.84
C GLN A 321 -23.65 -24.05 31.77
N LYS A 322 -22.96 -24.26 30.64
CA LYS A 322 -23.42 -25.14 29.57
C LYS A 322 -23.38 -26.63 29.92
N ASN A 323 -22.69 -27.04 31.00
CA ASN A 323 -22.76 -28.37 31.61
C ASN A 323 -22.79 -29.55 30.62
N GLY A 324 -21.88 -29.56 29.64
CA GLY A 324 -21.74 -30.63 28.66
C GLY A 324 -22.63 -30.51 27.41
N GLU A 325 -23.43 -29.45 27.29
CA GLU A 325 -24.13 -29.14 26.04
C GLU A 325 -23.13 -28.86 24.89
N PRO A 326 -23.45 -29.24 23.65
CA PRO A 326 -22.65 -28.85 22.49
C PRO A 326 -22.63 -27.32 22.33
N VAL A 327 -21.42 -26.74 22.28
CA VAL A 327 -21.20 -25.30 22.12
C VAL A 327 -20.31 -25.05 20.90
N LYS A 328 -20.69 -24.06 20.09
CA LYS A 328 -19.85 -23.55 19.01
C LYS A 328 -18.74 -22.65 19.56
N ILE A 329 -17.60 -23.24 19.92
CA ILE A 329 -16.47 -22.51 20.55
C ILE A 329 -15.97 -21.32 19.70
N SER A 330 -16.08 -21.39 18.37
CA SER A 330 -15.61 -20.30 17.50
C SER A 330 -16.30 -18.97 17.78
N SER A 331 -17.59 -18.94 18.11
CA SER A 331 -18.29 -17.69 18.43
C SER A 331 -17.86 -17.15 19.79
N VAL A 332 -17.69 -18.04 20.77
CA VAL A 332 -17.22 -17.70 22.12
C VAL A 332 -15.83 -17.06 22.08
N LEU A 333 -14.88 -17.66 21.36
CA LEU A 333 -13.51 -17.13 21.23
C LEU A 333 -13.44 -15.82 20.42
N ARG A 334 -14.27 -15.68 19.38
CA ARG A 334 -14.41 -14.40 18.67
C ARG A 334 -14.91 -13.31 19.59
N ARG A 335 -15.92 -13.59 20.41
CA ARG A 335 -16.46 -12.63 21.39
C ARG A 335 -15.42 -12.23 22.43
N LEU A 336 -14.66 -13.20 22.95
CA LEU A 336 -13.53 -12.93 23.84
C LEU A 336 -12.52 -11.97 23.19
N SER A 337 -12.09 -12.28 21.97
CA SER A 337 -11.12 -11.44 21.24
C SER A 337 -11.66 -10.04 20.97
N TRP A 338 -12.95 -9.93 20.64
CA TRP A 338 -13.63 -8.65 20.42
C TRP A 338 -13.68 -7.81 21.70
N ASN A 339 -14.10 -8.38 22.83
CA ASN A 339 -14.17 -7.66 24.11
C ASN A 339 -12.80 -7.18 24.58
N VAL A 340 -11.77 -8.04 24.48
CA VAL A 340 -10.40 -7.67 24.82
C VAL A 340 -9.92 -6.51 23.94
N LEU A 341 -10.14 -6.59 22.63
CA LEU A 341 -9.77 -5.52 21.70
C LEU A 341 -10.56 -4.23 21.96
N TRP A 342 -11.87 -4.34 22.19
CA TRP A 342 -12.75 -3.22 22.47
C TRP A 342 -12.31 -2.48 23.72
N LYS A 343 -12.05 -3.23 24.81
CA LYS A 343 -11.59 -2.65 26.08
C LYS A 343 -10.21 -2.01 25.93
N ALA A 344 -9.29 -2.66 25.22
CA ALA A 344 -7.98 -2.09 24.93
C ALA A 344 -8.05 -0.81 24.07
N THR A 345 -9.04 -0.69 23.19
CA THR A 345 -9.19 0.44 22.27
C THR A 345 -9.98 1.60 22.88
N PHE A 346 -11.07 1.32 23.59
CA PHE A 346 -12.04 2.30 24.07
C PHE A 346 -12.04 2.45 25.60
N GLY A 347 -11.30 1.62 26.34
CA GLY A 347 -11.24 1.65 27.81
C GLY A 347 -12.55 1.29 28.52
N THR A 348 -13.56 0.80 27.79
CA THR A 348 -14.92 0.54 28.31
C THR A 348 -15.38 -0.87 27.98
N GLU A 349 -16.41 -1.34 28.68
CA GLU A 349 -17.05 -2.61 28.30
C GLU A 349 -17.78 -2.48 26.96
N CYS A 350 -17.73 -3.54 26.15
CA CYS A 350 -18.43 -3.56 24.87
C CYS A 350 -19.94 -3.58 25.09
N LYS A 351 -20.62 -2.55 24.57
CA LYS A 351 -22.08 -2.42 24.66
C LYS A 351 -22.83 -3.06 23.48
N LEU A 352 -22.09 -3.54 22.48
CA LEU A 352 -22.67 -4.18 21.32
C LEU A 352 -23.20 -5.55 21.71
N ASP A 353 -24.38 -5.89 21.20
CA ASP A 353 -24.97 -7.20 21.30
C ASP A 353 -24.21 -8.21 20.42
N ASP A 354 -24.39 -9.49 20.73
CA ASP A 354 -23.64 -10.58 20.09
C ASP A 354 -23.96 -10.69 18.59
N ASP A 355 -25.19 -10.36 18.18
CA ASP A 355 -25.62 -10.41 16.79
C ASP A 355 -24.95 -9.28 16.00
N THR A 356 -24.94 -8.04 16.52
CA THR A 356 -24.20 -6.93 15.90
C THR A 356 -22.70 -7.21 15.78
N ILE A 357 -22.08 -7.84 16.80
CA ILE A 357 -20.65 -8.21 16.73
C ILE A 357 -20.44 -9.26 15.63
N ALA A 358 -21.31 -10.27 15.53
CA ALA A 358 -21.22 -11.30 14.51
C ALA A 358 -21.37 -10.71 13.10
N ASP A 359 -22.32 -9.80 12.91
CA ASP A 359 -22.56 -9.10 11.64
C ASP A 359 -21.36 -8.24 11.25
N LEU A 360 -20.76 -7.47 12.18
CA LEU A 360 -19.56 -6.69 11.90
C LEU A 360 -18.38 -7.57 11.47
N ILE A 361 -18.15 -8.69 12.17
CA ILE A 361 -17.09 -9.63 11.81
C ILE A 361 -17.35 -10.26 10.44
N GLN A 362 -18.60 -10.57 10.13
CA GLN A 362 -19.01 -11.12 8.84
C GLN A 362 -18.78 -10.11 7.71
N CYS A 363 -19.18 -8.85 7.88
CA CYS A 363 -18.91 -7.77 6.93
C CYS A 363 -17.41 -7.59 6.67
N ILE A 364 -16.56 -7.70 7.71
CA ILE A 364 -15.10 -7.64 7.56
C ILE A 364 -14.59 -8.83 6.73
N ALA A 365 -15.11 -10.03 6.98
CA ALA A 365 -14.73 -11.24 6.24
C ALA A 365 -15.13 -11.18 4.77
N GLU A 366 -16.36 -10.74 4.49
CA GLU A 366 -16.90 -10.55 3.14
C GLU A 366 -16.10 -9.49 2.38
N ASN A 367 -15.86 -8.32 2.99
CA ASN A 367 -15.00 -7.31 2.40
C ASN A 367 -13.62 -7.87 2.05
N ASN A 368 -13.01 -8.68 2.91
CA ASN A 368 -11.71 -9.29 2.62
C ASN A 368 -11.75 -10.30 1.46
N ALA A 369 -12.84 -11.07 1.33
CA ALA A 369 -13.02 -12.04 0.25
C ALA A 369 -13.28 -11.35 -1.11
N ASP A 370 -14.16 -10.34 -1.12
CA ASP A 370 -14.58 -9.63 -2.34
C ASP A 370 -13.49 -8.71 -2.90
N ASN A 371 -12.49 -8.37 -2.09
CA ASN A 371 -11.33 -7.61 -2.55
C ASN A 371 -10.39 -8.40 -3.49
N GLY A 372 -10.53 -9.73 -3.60
CA GLY A 372 -9.65 -10.59 -4.42
C GLY A 372 -9.55 -10.19 -5.91
N PRO A 373 -10.67 -10.05 -6.65
CA PRO A 373 -10.65 -9.64 -8.05
C PRO A 373 -10.03 -8.25 -8.28
N LEU A 374 -10.25 -7.31 -7.34
CA LEU A 374 -9.67 -5.97 -7.39
C LEU A 374 -8.16 -5.99 -7.12
N GLN A 375 -7.66 -6.93 -6.32
CA GLN A 375 -6.24 -7.17 -6.14
C GLN A 375 -5.61 -7.75 -7.41
N LEU A 376 -6.29 -8.67 -8.09
CA LEU A 376 -5.80 -9.23 -9.36
C LEU A 376 -5.65 -8.15 -10.44
N LYS A 377 -6.61 -7.22 -10.55
CA LYS A 377 -6.53 -6.09 -11.49
C LYS A 377 -5.27 -5.23 -11.28
N GLN A 378 -4.82 -5.07 -10.04
CA GLN A 378 -3.61 -4.30 -9.72
C GLN A 378 -2.32 -5.01 -10.12
N MET A 379 -2.37 -6.34 -10.26
CA MET A 379 -1.24 -7.11 -10.76
C MET A 379 -1.05 -6.94 -12.27
N LEU A 380 -2.07 -6.49 -13.01
CA LEU A 380 -1.96 -6.22 -14.44
C LEU A 380 -0.99 -5.05 -14.72
N PRO A 381 -0.32 -5.03 -15.88
CA PRO A 381 0.54 -3.92 -16.27
C PRO A 381 -0.26 -2.61 -16.36
N THR A 382 0.26 -1.54 -15.77
CA THR A 382 -0.35 -0.20 -15.78
C THR A 382 -0.12 0.56 -17.09
N SER A 383 0.80 0.08 -17.92
CA SER A 383 1.06 0.60 -19.26
C SER A 383 1.31 -0.58 -20.20
N TRP A 384 0.54 -0.61 -21.29
CA TRP A 384 0.70 -1.55 -22.39
C TRP A 384 1.57 -0.93 -23.48
#